data_AF-A0A3D4DTL0-F1
#
_entry.id   AF-A0A3D4DTL0-F1
#
_cell.length_a   1.000
_cell.length_b   1.000
_cell.length_c   1.000
_cell.angle_alpha   90.00
_cell.angle_beta   90.00
_cell.angle_gamma   90.00
#
_symmetry.space_group_name_H-M   'P 1'
#
loop_
_entity.id
_entity.type
_entity.pdbx_description
1 polymer ?
#
loop_
_entity_poly.entity_id
_entity_poly.type
_entity_poly.pdbx_seq_one_letter_code
_entity_poly.pdbx_strand_id
1 'polypeptide(L)' 'SGIRLGTPAGTTRGFGEEEFREIARLITEVVDGLAAHGEEGNGAVEEAVKAKVAALCARFPIYENI' A
#
# COMPACT_ATOMS: atom_id res chain seq x y z
N SER A 1 -11.52 4.09 -17.04
CA SER A 1 -11.32 4.58 -15.66
C SER A 1 -9.96 4.12 -15.18
N GLY A 2 -9.18 4.96 -14.49
CA GLY A 2 -7.83 4.60 -14.04
C GLY A 2 -7.46 5.28 -12.73
N ILE A 3 -6.37 4.83 -12.10
CA ILE A 3 -5.84 5.37 -10.84
C ILE A 3 -4.64 6.28 -11.11
N ARG A 4 -4.48 7.35 -10.32
CA ARG A 4 -3.32 8.24 -10.37
C ARG A 4 -2.55 8.13 -9.05
N LEU A 5 -1.24 7.91 -9.15
CA LEU A 5 -0.35 7.74 -8.01
C LEU A 5 0.60 8.94 -7.90
N GLY A 6 0.96 9.31 -6.68
CA GLY A 6 1.88 10.42 -6.40
C GLY A 6 2.83 10.07 -5.25
N THR A 7 4.12 10.36 -5.43
CA THR A 7 5.17 10.12 -4.44
C THR A 7 5.34 11.18 -3.34
N PRO A 8 4.91 12.47 -3.48
CA PRO A 8 5.28 13.51 -2.51
C PRO A 8 4.98 13.20 -1.05
N ALA A 9 3.84 12.58 -0.75
CA ALA A 9 3.48 12.24 0.63
C ALA A 9 4.41 11.16 1.22
N GLY A 10 4.80 10.16 0.42
CA GLY A 10 5.73 9.11 0.86
C GLY A 10 7.16 9.65 1.00
N THR A 11 7.64 10.42 0.04
CA THR A 11 9.01 10.98 0.07
C THR A 11 9.20 11.96 1.22
N THR A 12 8.20 12.79 1.54
CA THR A 12 8.26 13.69 2.73
C THR A 12 8.32 12.90 4.03
N ARG A 13 7.75 11.70 4.08
CA ARG A 13 7.82 10.79 5.24
C ARG A 13 9.12 9.98 5.31
N GLY A 14 9.98 10.06 4.30
CA GLY A 14 11.25 9.33 4.25
C GLY A 14 11.25 8.04 3.43
N PHE A 15 10.20 7.75 2.65
CA PHE A 15 10.20 6.57 1.78
C PHE A 15 11.22 6.73 0.64
N GLY A 16 12.03 5.69 0.42
CA GLY A 16 12.96 5.58 -0.68
C GLY A 16 12.42 4.68 -1.80
N GLU A 17 13.29 4.35 -2.75
CA GLU A 17 12.92 3.52 -3.90
C GLU A 17 12.42 2.12 -3.50
N GLU A 18 13.04 1.51 -2.48
CA GLU A 18 12.64 0.17 -2.02
C GLU A 18 11.22 0.17 -1.45
N GLU A 19 10.86 1.19 -0.67
CA GLU A 19 9.50 1.34 -0.15
C GLU A 19 8.49 1.56 -1.29
N PHE A 20 8.85 2.31 -2.34
CA PHE A 20 7.97 2.47 -3.51
C PHE A 20 7.87 1.20 -4.36
N ARG A 21 8.92 0.37 -4.45
CA ARG A 21 8.84 -0.97 -5.06
C ARG A 21 7.92 -1.87 -4.25
N GLU A 22 7.97 -1.80 -2.92
CA GLU A 22 7.05 -2.51 -2.03
C GLU A 22 5.60 -2.03 -2.23
N ILE A 23 5.34 -0.73 -2.23
CA ILE A 23 4.02 -0.16 -2.53
C ILE A 23 3.48 -0.65 -3.87
N ALA A 24 4.31 -0.66 -4.93
CA ALA A 24 3.89 -1.16 -6.24
C ALA A 24 3.45 -2.62 -6.17
N ARG A 25 4.20 -3.48 -5.47
CA ARG A 25 3.82 -4.89 -5.25
C ARG A 25 2.51 -5.02 -4.49
N LEU A 26 2.29 -4.22 -3.46
CA LEU A 26 1.05 -4.21 -2.67
C LEU A 26 -0.16 -3.76 -3.49
N ILE A 27 0.01 -2.74 -4.35
CA ILE A 27 -1.04 -2.31 -5.29
C ILE A 27 -1.39 -3.45 -6.25
N THR A 28 -0.39 -4.10 -6.84
CA THR A 28 -0.59 -5.23 -7.74
C THR A 28 -1.29 -6.40 -7.05
N GLU A 29 -0.93 -6.72 -5.80
CA GLU A 29 -1.57 -7.79 -5.02
C GLU A 29 -3.09 -7.57 -4.88
N VAL A 30 -3.53 -6.34 -4.59
CA VAL A 30 -4.97 -6.01 -4.51
C VAL A 30 -5.66 -6.08 -5.86
N VAL A 31 -5.04 -5.51 -6.90
CA VAL A 31 -5.64 -5.46 -8.25
C VAL A 31 -5.76 -6.85 -8.86
N ASP A 32 -4.72 -7.68 -8.70
CA ASP A 32 -4.71 -9.07 -9.18
C ASP A 32 -5.72 -9.92 -8.39
N GLY A 33 -5.79 -9.74 -7.07
CA GLY A 33 -6.80 -10.40 -6.23
C GLY A 33 -8.23 -10.02 -6.64
N LEU A 34 -8.48 -8.73 -6.89
CA LEU A 34 -9.77 -8.24 -7.38
C LEU A 34 -10.12 -8.85 -8.76
N ALA A 35 -9.15 -8.93 -9.67
CA ALA A 35 -9.35 -9.54 -10.98
C ALA A 35 -9.63 -11.05 -10.90
N ALA A 36 -9.03 -11.76 -9.94
CA ALA A 36 -9.18 -13.20 -9.76
C ALA A 36 -10.45 -13.59 -8.99
N HIS A 37 -10.88 -12.77 -8.02
CA HIS A 37 -11.92 -13.15 -7.05
C HIS A 37 -13.20 -12.31 -7.16
N GLY A 38 -13.19 -11.22 -7.93
CA GLY A 38 -14.29 -10.26 -8.00
C GLY A 38 -14.39 -9.38 -6.75
N GLU A 39 -15.29 -8.39 -6.80
CA GLU A 39 -15.43 -7.35 -5.76
C GLU A 39 -15.76 -7.93 -4.38
N GLU A 40 -16.60 -8.96 -4.33
CA GLU A 40 -17.01 -9.59 -3.07
C GLU A 40 -16.00 -10.63 -2.54
N GLY A 41 -15.04 -11.05 -3.38
CA GLY A 41 -14.12 -12.17 -3.08
C GLY A 41 -12.74 -11.76 -2.57
N ASN A 42 -12.42 -10.46 -2.54
CA ASN A 42 -11.05 -9.99 -2.33
C ASN A 42 -10.70 -9.65 -0.85
N GLY A 43 -11.65 -9.75 0.07
CA GLY A 43 -11.49 -9.25 1.44
C GLY A 43 -10.28 -9.81 2.21
N ALA A 44 -9.92 -11.09 1.97
CA ALA A 44 -8.74 -11.69 2.61
C ALA A 44 -7.42 -11.07 2.12
N VAL A 45 -7.33 -10.76 0.82
CA VAL A 45 -6.17 -10.09 0.20
C VAL A 45 -6.08 -8.65 0.72
N GLU A 46 -7.21 -7.95 0.81
CA GLU A 46 -7.28 -6.58 1.30
C GLU A 46 -6.82 -6.47 2.76
N GLU A 47 -7.27 -7.35 3.65
CA GLU A 47 -6.83 -7.35 5.05
C GLU A 47 -5.34 -7.70 5.18
N ALA A 48 -4.82 -8.63 4.37
CA ALA A 48 -3.40 -8.95 4.35
C ALA A 48 -2.55 -7.77 3.87
N VAL A 49 -2.94 -7.12 2.78
CA VAL A 49 -2.24 -5.94 2.23
C VAL A 49 -2.31 -4.76 3.21
N LYS A 50 -3.46 -4.53 3.83
CA LYS A 50 -3.63 -3.50 4.87
C LYS A 50 -2.67 -3.69 6.04
N ALA A 51 -2.48 -4.93 6.51
CA ALA A 51 -1.50 -5.23 7.56
C ALA A 51 -0.06 -4.90 7.11
N LYS A 52 0.32 -5.24 5.88
CA LYS A 52 1.64 -4.91 5.30
C LYS A 52 1.84 -3.39 5.17
N VAL A 53 0.82 -2.67 4.69
CA VAL A 53 0.83 -1.20 4.58
C VAL A 53 0.99 -0.55 5.95
N ALA A 54 0.28 -1.04 6.97
CA ALA A 54 0.40 -0.54 8.34
C ALA A 54 1.82 -0.75 8.89
N ALA A 55 2.41 -1.93 8.68
CA ALA A 55 3.79 -2.22 9.07
C ALA A 55 4.81 -1.32 8.36
N LEU A 56 4.63 -1.09 7.05
CA LEU A 56 5.47 -0.16 6.29
C LEU A 56 5.36 1.27 6.83
N CYS A 57 4.14 1.74 7.10
CA CYS A 57 3.90 3.08 7.63
C CYS A 57 4.49 3.27 9.04
N ALA A 58 4.46 2.24 9.88
CA ALA A 58 4.99 2.28 11.24
C ALA A 58 6.53 2.47 11.27
N ARG A 59 7.25 2.10 10.19
CA ARG A 59 8.69 2.36 10.05
C ARG A 59 9.01 3.85 9.85
N PHE A 60 8.02 4.65 9.43
CA PHE A 60 8.17 6.08 9.10
C PHE A 60 6.99 6.88 9.71
N PRO A 61 7.00 7.09 11.04
CA PRO A 61 5.95 7.82 11.74
C PRO A 61 5.90 9.29 11.27
N ILE A 62 4.69 9.85 11.17
CA ILE A 62 4.49 11.25 10.77
C ILE A 62 4.56 12.18 11.99
N TYR A 63 4.04 11.72 13.12
CA TYR A 63 4.01 12.46 14.38
C TYR A 63 4.75 11.63 15.42
N GLU A 64 5.87 12.15 15.93
CA GLU A 64 6.72 11.43 16.88
C GLU A 64 6.15 11.45 18.31
N ASN A 65 5.11 12.26 18.59
CA ASN A 65 4.65 12.59 19.95
C ASN A 65 3.12 12.56 20.14
N ILE A 66 2.38 11.85 19.29
CA ILE A 66 0.94 11.54 19.44
C ILE A 66 0.78 10.04 19.26
#